data_AF-A0A401R9T6-F1
#
_entry.id   AF-A0A401R9T6-F1
#
_cell.length_a   1.000
_cell.length_b   1.000
_cell.length_c   1.000
_cell.angle_alpha   90.00
_cell.angle_beta   90.00
_cell.angle_gamma   90.00
#
_symmetry.space_group_name_H-M   'P 1'
#
loop_
_entity.id
_entity.type
_entity.pdbx_description
1 polymer ?
#
loop_
_entity_poly.entity_id
_entity_poly.type
_entity_poly.pdbx_seq_one_letter_code
_entity_poly.pdbx_strand_id
1 'polypeptide(L)' 'MEQSACSHQLRLLRNLGLVVGTRKGRSVVYSLYDNHVAELLDQAIYHIPPPVCRRP' A
#
# COMPACT_ATOMS: atom_id res chain seq x y z
N MET A 1 -5.91 17.11 0.65
CA MET A 1 -5.01 15.93 0.67
C MET A 1 -3.62 16.43 0.99
N GLU A 2 -3.14 16.20 2.22
CA GLU A 2 -1.84 16.69 2.66
C GLU A 2 -0.75 15.67 2.32
N GLN A 3 0.33 16.10 1.64
CA GLN A 3 1.46 15.25 1.28
C GLN A 3 2.12 14.57 2.49
N SER A 4 1.95 15.15 3.68
CA SER A 4 2.43 14.65 4.96
C SER A 4 1.84 13.28 5.33
N ALA A 5 0.54 13.08 5.14
CA ALA A 5 -0.14 11.82 5.48
C ALA A 5 0.28 10.68 4.55
N CYS A 6 0.34 10.95 3.23
CA CYS A 6 0.75 9.96 2.24
C CYS A 6 2.21 9.52 2.45
N SER A 7 3.12 10.45 2.79
CA SER A 7 4.53 10.11 3.07
C SER A 7 4.67 9.30 4.36
N HIS A 8 3.87 9.61 5.38
CA HIS A 8 3.85 8.85 6.63
C HIS A 8 3.34 7.42 6.39
N GLN A 9 2.27 7.25 5.62
CA GLN A 9 1.72 5.95 5.26
C GLN A 9 2.70 5.14 4.40
N LEU A 10 3.36 5.77 3.41
CA LEU A 10 4.39 5.11 2.61
C LEU A 10 5.61 4.70 3.44
N ARG A 11 6.02 5.50 4.44
CA ARG A 11 7.10 5.15 5.37
C ARG A 11 6.71 3.99 6.28
N LEU A 12 5.46 3.96 6.75
CA LEU A 12 4.93 2.84 7.55
C LEU A 12 4.85 1.55 6.73
N LEU A 13 4.31 1.61 5.51
CA LEU A 13 4.25 0.48 4.59
C LEU A 13 5.66 0.00 4.17
N ARG A 14 6.64 0.90 4.06
CA ARG A 14 8.05 0.55 3.82
C ARG A 14 8.68 -0.13 5.03
N ASN A 15 8.39 0.34 6.25
CA ASN A 15 8.85 -0.30 7.49
C ASN A 15 8.26 -1.70 7.67
N LEU A 16 7.02 -1.92 7.22
CA LEU A 16 6.39 -3.24 7.19
C LEU A 16 6.92 -4.14 6.05
N GLY A 17 7.81 -3.65 5.19
CA GLY A 17 8.34 -4.41 4.07
C GLY A 17 7.34 -4.63 2.93
N LEU A 18 6.26 -3.84 2.86
CA LEU A 18 5.21 -4.00 1.84
C LEU A 18 5.48 -3.19 0.56
N VAL A 19 6.27 -2.12 0.68
CA VAL A 19 6.68 -1.26 -0.45
C VAL A 19 8.18 -1.04 -0.46
N VAL A 20 8.78 -1.17 -1.64
CA VAL A 20 10.18 -0.82 -1.91
C VAL A 20 10.25 0.57 -2.53
N GLY A 21 11.11 1.41 -1.98
CA GLY A 21 11.40 2.74 -2.55
C GLY A 21 12.67 2.68 -3.37
N THR A 22 12.55 2.69 -4.70
CA THR A 22 13.71 2.73 -5.61
C THR A 22 13.96 4.16 -6.03
N ARG A 23 15.18 4.65 -5.81
CA ARG A 23 15.57 6.00 -6.23
C ARG A 23 15.87 6.00 -7.72
N LYS A 24 15.04 6.66 -8.53
CA LYS A 24 15.29 6.93 -9.96
C LYS A 24 15.74 8.38 -10.11
N GLY A 25 17.05 8.60 -10.08
CA GLY A 25 17.67 9.92 -10.25
C GLY A 25 17.24 10.93 -9.18
N ARG A 26 16.41 11.91 -9.56
CA ARG A 26 15.88 12.97 -8.68
C ARG A 26 14.55 12.62 -7.98
N SER A 27 13.93 11.49 -8.33
CA SER A 27 12.62 11.09 -7.79
C SER A 27 12.70 9.72 -7.12
N VAL A 28 11.90 9.54 -6.06
CA VAL A 28 11.75 8.24 -5.37
C VAL A 28 10.49 7.60 -5.89
N VAL A 29 10.62 6.44 -6.55
CA VAL A 29 9.50 5.65 -7.05
C VAL A 29 9.23 4.54 -6.04
N TYR A 30 8.02 4.52 -5.51
CA TYR A 30 7.57 3.47 -4.60
C TYR A 30 6.89 2.38 -5.42
N SER A 31 7.31 1.14 -5.24
CA SER A 31 6.78 -0.06 -5.89
C SER A 31 6.37 -1.07 -4.81
N LEU A 32 5.45 -1.98 -5.10
CA LEU A 32 5.18 -3.10 -4.20
C LEU A 32 6.45 -3.94 -4.02
N TYR A 33 6.69 -4.43 -2.80
CA TYR A 33 7.94 -5.08 -2.43
C TYR A 33 8.12 -6.45 -3.09
N ASP A 34 7.09 -7.31 -3.05
CA ASP A 34 7.15 -8.65 -3.64
C ASP A 34 5.76 -9.17 -4.00
N ASN A 35 5.70 -10.16 -4.90
CA ASN A 35 4.46 -10.82 -5.30
C ASN A 35 3.77 -11.49 -4.10
N HIS A 36 4.54 -12.03 -3.15
CA HIS A 36 3.98 -12.61 -1.92
C HIS A 36 3.17 -11.59 -1.09
N VAL A 37 3.55 -10.31 -1.10
CA VAL A 37 2.79 -9.25 -0.41
C VAL A 37 1.50 -8.93 -1.16
N ALA A 38 1.55 -8.93 -2.50
CA ALA A 38 0.37 -8.78 -3.33
C ALA A 38 -0.62 -9.91 -3.07
N GLU A 39 -0.16 -11.16 -2.98
CA GLU A 39 -0.99 -12.33 -2.66
C GLU A 39 -1.59 -12.25 -1.25
N LEU A 40 -0.80 -11.84 -0.24
CA LEU A 40 -1.31 -11.71 1.13
C LEU A 40 -2.33 -10.58 1.26
N LEU A 41 -2.11 -9.48 0.55
CA LEU A 41 -3.05 -8.36 0.49
C LEU A 41 -4.31 -8.73 -0.30
N ASP A 42 -4.17 -9.48 -1.39
CA ASP A 42 -5.29 -9.99 -2.18
C ASP A 42 -6.16 -10.93 -1.34
N GLN A 43 -5.54 -11.85 -0.59
CA GLN A 43 -6.25 -12.69 0.38
C GLN A 43 -6.91 -11.87 1.49
N ALA A 44 -6.25 -10.83 2.01
CA ALA A 44 -6.83 -9.96 3.04
C ALA A 44 -8.03 -9.15 2.50
N ILE A 45 -7.93 -8.62 1.27
CA ILE A 45 -9.01 -7.90 0.59
C ILE A 45 -10.16 -8.86 0.25
N TYR A 46 -9.85 -10.08 -0.16
CA TYR A 46 -10.84 -11.13 -0.42
C TYR A 46 -11.56 -11.55 0.87
N HIS A 47 -10.85 -11.57 2.01
CA HIS A 47 -11.44 -11.84 3.32
C HIS A 47 -12.22 -10.67 3.91
N ILE A 48 -11.97 -9.44 3.45
CA ILE A 48 -12.81 -8.30 3.81
C ILE A 48 -14.13 -8.51 3.06
N PRO A 49 -15.25 -8.72 3.78
CA PRO A 49 -16.55 -8.81 3.11
C PRO A 49 -16.74 -7.52 2.32
N PRO A 50 -17.23 -7.59 1.06
CA PRO A 50 -17.42 -6.42 0.23
C PRO A 50 -18.20 -5.38 1.05
N PRO A 51 -17.83 -4.07 0.97
CA PRO A 51 -18.55 -3.05 1.69
C PRO A 51 -20.00 -3.18 1.31
N VAL A 52 -20.82 -3.64 2.24
CA VAL A 52 -22.26 -3.71 2.06
C VAL A 52 -22.66 -2.27 1.77
N CYS A 53 -22.98 -1.98 0.51
CA CYS A 53 -23.67 -0.77 0.15
C CYS A 53 -25.03 -0.84 0.85
N ARG A 54 -25.06 -0.46 2.13
CA ARG A 54 -26.28 -0.05 2.83
C ARG A 54 -26.70 1.24 2.17
N ARG A 55 -27.43 1.13 1.06
CA ARG A 55 -28.26 2.23 0.56
C ARG A 55 -29.41 2.44 1.56
N PRO A 56 -29.82 3.71 1.78
CA PRO A 56 -30.92 4.06 2.65
C PRO A 56 -32.27 3.57 2.12
#